data_AF-W2BYJ5-F1
#
_entry.id   AF-W2BYJ5-F1
#
_cell.length_a   1.000
_cell.length_b   1.000
_cell.length_c   1.000
_cell.angle_alpha   90.00
_cell.angle_beta   90.00
_cell.angle_gamma   90.00
#
_symmetry.space_group_name_H-M   'P 1'
#
loop_
_entity.id
_entity.type
_entity.pdbx_description
1 polymer ?
#
loop_
_entity_poly.entity_id
_entity_poly.type
_entity_poly.pdbx_seq_one_letter_code
_entity_poly.pdbx_strand_id
1 'polypeptide(L)'
;MGVSDSYDGFEIEKVFDNHKGSPADGEALYKITKDSNTKADFSDWKKLPIDKRIVEFYITKRYDHVSSEIRKLAEISEGYWKIVGKNPIEGEGMKGLYGNMKLYIYDSQHDLIYCYVFDS
;
A
#
# COMPACT_ATOMS: atom_id res chain seq x y z
N MET A 1 2.42 9.06 19.29
CA MET A 1 2.39 10.36 18.58
C MET A 1 2.89 10.08 17.17
N GLY A 2 1.99 10.08 16.18
CA GLY A 2 2.38 9.89 14.78
C GLY A 2 3.14 11.12 14.30
N VAL A 3 4.27 10.92 13.63
CA VAL A 3 5.02 11.99 12.97
C VAL A 3 4.34 12.21 11.62
N SER A 4 3.76 13.39 11.42
CA SER A 4 3.28 13.83 10.11
C SER A 4 4.36 14.67 9.45
N ASP A 5 4.93 14.16 8.35
CA ASP A 5 5.83 14.92 7.50
C ASP A 5 5.01 15.53 6.37
N SER A 6 5.05 16.86 6.23
CA SER A 6 4.40 17.60 5.14
C SER A 6 5.39 17.82 4.00
N TYR A 7 5.09 17.30 2.82
CA TYR A 7 5.85 17.56 1.58
C TYR A 7 4.90 18.19 0.57
N ASP A 8 5.23 19.37 0.04
CA ASP A 8 4.57 20.06 -1.09
C ASP A 8 3.11 19.63 -1.36
N GLY A 9 2.20 20.00 -0.46
CA GLY A 9 0.76 19.77 -0.66
C GLY A 9 0.25 18.37 -0.31
N PHE A 10 0.99 17.59 0.48
CA PHE A 10 0.58 16.31 1.01
C PHE A 10 0.95 16.17 2.50
N GLU A 11 0.03 15.60 3.27
CA GLU A 11 0.26 15.13 4.64
C GLU A 11 0.41 13.62 4.65
N ILE A 12 1.48 13.10 5.26
CA ILE A 12 1.74 11.67 5.37
C ILE A 12 1.64 11.24 6.82
N GLU A 13 0.69 10.33 7.11
CA GLU A 13 0.49 9.72 8.42
C GLU A 13 0.91 8.25 8.36
N LYS A 14 1.78 7.81 9.28
CA LYS A 14 2.08 6.39 9.46
C LYS A 14 1.02 5.71 10.32
N VAL A 15 0.23 4.83 9.72
CA VAL A 15 -0.92 4.14 10.33
C VAL A 15 -0.52 2.79 10.94
N PHE A 16 0.47 2.13 10.36
CA PHE A 16 0.98 0.85 10.85
C PHE A 16 2.48 0.73 10.58
N ASP A 17 3.20 0.09 11.50
CA ASP A 17 4.63 -0.19 11.39
C ASP A 17 4.96 -1.52 12.10
N ASN A 18 5.58 -2.46 11.37
CA ASN A 18 6.01 -3.75 11.88
C ASN A 18 7.40 -4.14 11.36
N HIS A 19 8.30 -3.17 11.23
CA HIS A 19 9.72 -3.49 11.04
C HIS A 19 10.26 -4.10 12.34
N LYS A 20 10.50 -5.42 12.36
CA LYS A 20 10.91 -6.19 13.56
C LYS A 20 12.37 -5.93 13.98
N GLY A 21 12.80 -4.67 14.00
CA GLY A 21 14.16 -4.26 14.34
C GLY A 21 15.17 -4.29 13.17
N SER A 22 14.74 -4.69 11.97
CA SER A 22 15.51 -4.57 10.72
C SER A 22 14.77 -3.61 9.78
N PRO A 23 15.41 -2.52 9.30
CA PRO A 23 14.80 -1.63 8.31
C PRO A 23 14.55 -2.29 6.95
N ALA A 24 15.16 -3.45 6.70
CA ALA A 24 15.07 -4.17 5.42
C ALA A 24 13.98 -5.26 5.41
N ASP A 25 13.38 -5.57 6.57
CA ASP A 25 12.36 -6.60 6.70
C ASP A 25 11.17 -6.07 7.48
N GLY A 26 10.00 -6.03 6.84
CA GLY A 26 8.78 -5.64 7.52
C GLY A 26 7.72 -5.05 6.62
N GLU A 27 6.74 -4.46 7.29
CA GLU A 27 5.55 -3.91 6.67
C GLU A 27 5.22 -2.58 7.32
N ALA A 28 4.79 -1.61 6.52
CA ALA A 28 4.25 -0.35 7.02
C ALA A 28 3.08 0.11 6.16
N LEU A 29 2.11 0.74 6.79
CA LEU A 29 1.00 1.41 6.10
C LEU A 29 1.07 2.90 6.38
N TYR A 30 1.02 3.67 5.30
CA TYR A 30 0.93 5.11 5.33
C TYR A 30 -0.40 5.54 4.71
N LYS A 31 -1.01 6.53 5.33
CA LYS A 31 -2.13 7.29 4.79
C LYS A 31 -1.59 8.64 4.33
N ILE A 32 -1.93 9.02 3.11
CA ILE A 32 -1.47 10.22 2.45
C ILE A 32 -2.72 11.03 2.11
N THR A 33 -2.83 12.20 2.72
CA THR A 33 -3.88 13.16 2.47
C THR A 33 -3.33 14.25 1.56
N LYS A 34 -4.06 14.54 0.48
CA LYS A 34 -3.69 15.60 -0.46
C LYS A 34 -4.32 16.92 -0.03
N ASP A 35 -3.61 18.01 -0.25
CA ASP A 35 -4.18 19.35 -0.16
C ASP A 35 -5.22 19.53 -1.28
N SER A 36 -6.20 20.39 -1.03
CA SER A 36 -7.34 20.64 -1.94
C SER A 36 -6.94 21.10 -3.34
N ASN A 37 -5.72 21.64 -3.48
CA ASN A 37 -5.19 22.18 -4.74
C ASN A 37 -4.33 21.17 -5.52
N THR A 38 -4.04 20.01 -4.94
CA THR A 38 -3.12 19.04 -5.54
C THR A 38 -3.88 18.05 -6.42
N LYS A 39 -3.65 18.12 -7.75
CA LYS A 39 -4.22 17.16 -8.70
C LYS A 39 -3.31 15.93 -8.81
N ALA A 40 -3.81 14.78 -8.37
CA ALA A 40 -3.14 13.51 -8.58
C ALA A 40 -3.43 12.99 -10.01
N ASP A 41 -2.37 12.55 -10.70
CA ASP A 41 -2.49 11.87 -11.99
C ASP A 41 -2.50 10.34 -11.79
N PHE A 42 -3.55 9.71 -12.30
CA PHE A 42 -3.80 8.27 -12.21
C PHE A 42 -3.74 7.57 -13.57
N SER A 43 -3.25 8.25 -14.62
CA SER A 43 -3.14 7.71 -15.98
C SER A 43 -2.46 6.34 -16.06
N ASP A 44 -1.38 6.15 -15.28
CA ASP A 44 -0.61 4.90 -15.22
C ASP A 44 -1.10 3.90 -14.15
N TRP A 45 -2.20 4.20 -13.45
CA TRP A 45 -2.73 3.33 -12.40
C TRP A 45 -3.82 2.41 -12.94
N LYS A 46 -3.97 1.25 -12.30
CA LYS A 46 -5.05 0.30 -12.61
C LYS A 46 -6.31 0.70 -11.85
N LYS A 47 -7.47 0.48 -12.45
CA LYS A 47 -8.75 0.65 -11.74
C LYS A 47 -8.92 -0.46 -10.69
N LEU A 48 -9.48 -0.13 -9.53
CA LEU A 48 -9.91 -1.11 -8.54
C LEU A 48 -11.02 -2.04 -9.12
N PRO A 49 -11.18 -3.28 -8.61
CA PRO A 49 -10.51 -3.87 -7.44
C PRO A 49 -9.05 -4.30 -7.70
N ILE A 50 -8.30 -4.49 -6.61
CA ILE A 50 -6.94 -5.03 -6.66
C ILE A 50 -6.99 -6.48 -7.17
N ASP A 51 -5.96 -6.91 -7.90
CA ASP A 51 -5.83 -8.31 -8.32
C ASP A 51 -5.94 -9.26 -7.12
N LYS A 52 -6.79 -10.28 -7.26
CA LYS A 52 -7.08 -11.24 -6.19
C LYS A 52 -5.81 -11.88 -5.63
N ARG A 53 -4.80 -12.18 -6.45
CA ARG A 53 -3.55 -12.79 -5.97
C ARG A 53 -2.76 -11.84 -5.08
N ILE A 54 -2.78 -10.55 -5.38
CA ILE A 54 -2.14 -9.52 -4.56
C ILE A 54 -2.88 -9.40 -3.22
N VAL A 55 -4.22 -9.37 -3.24
CA VAL A 55 -5.04 -9.32 -2.02
C VAL A 55 -4.79 -10.55 -1.14
N GLU A 56 -4.79 -11.74 -1.73
CA GLU A 56 -4.52 -12.98 -1.01
C GLU A 56 -3.11 -12.97 -0.41
N PHE A 57 -2.10 -12.62 -1.20
CA PHE A 57 -0.71 -12.70 -0.76
C PHE A 57 -0.31 -11.63 0.26
N TYR A 58 -0.70 -10.37 0.03
CA TYR A 58 -0.18 -9.24 0.82
C TYR A 58 -1.16 -8.73 1.88
N ILE A 59 -2.47 -8.92 1.67
CA ILE A 59 -3.49 -8.23 2.49
C ILE A 59 -4.26 -9.20 3.39
N THR A 60 -4.43 -10.47 3.00
CA THR A 60 -5.37 -11.36 3.70
C THR A 60 -4.83 -12.72 4.15
N LYS A 61 -3.92 -13.40 3.43
CA LYS A 61 -3.55 -14.79 3.77
C LYS A 61 -2.16 -15.02 4.36
N ARG A 62 -1.13 -14.23 4.03
CA ARG A 62 0.25 -14.71 4.25
C ARG A 62 0.77 -14.53 5.67
N TYR A 63 0.07 -13.80 6.53
CA TYR A 63 0.45 -13.67 7.93
C TYR A 63 -0.77 -13.86 8.84
N ASP A 64 -0.66 -14.76 9.81
CA ASP A 64 -1.60 -14.90 10.94
C ASP A 64 -1.74 -13.59 11.77
N HIS A 65 -1.02 -12.54 11.38
CA HIS A 65 -0.90 -11.25 12.04
C HIS A 65 -1.10 -10.06 11.09
N VAL A 66 -1.76 -10.19 9.92
CA VAL A 66 -2.06 -9.00 9.12
C VAL A 66 -2.99 -8.06 9.92
N SER A 67 -2.51 -6.84 10.16
CA SER A 67 -3.20 -5.78 10.89
C SER A 67 -4.59 -5.49 10.31
N SER A 68 -5.55 -5.14 11.17
CA SER A 68 -6.88 -4.68 10.74
C SER A 68 -6.80 -3.51 9.76
N GLU A 69 -5.80 -2.64 9.92
CA GLU A 69 -5.61 -1.48 9.04
C GLU A 69 -5.20 -1.88 7.63
N ILE A 70 -4.37 -2.91 7.49
CA ILE A 70 -3.99 -3.44 6.16
C ILE A 70 -5.19 -4.15 5.52
N ARG A 71 -5.98 -4.90 6.31
CA ARG A 71 -7.17 -5.62 5.78
C ARG A 71 -8.20 -4.69 5.15
N LYS A 72 -8.38 -3.48 5.69
CA LYS A 72 -9.28 -2.46 5.13
C LYS A 72 -8.94 -2.09 3.68
N LEU A 73 -7.69 -2.25 3.26
CA LEU A 73 -7.29 -1.98 1.87
C LEU A 73 -8.00 -2.89 0.85
N ALA A 74 -8.38 -4.11 1.25
CA ALA A 74 -9.14 -5.02 0.40
C ALA A 74 -10.63 -4.64 0.28
N GLU A 75 -11.13 -3.78 1.16
CA GLU A 75 -12.52 -3.34 1.21
C GLU A 75 -12.78 -2.11 0.30
N ILE A 76 -11.71 -1.45 -0.17
CA ILE A 76 -11.79 -0.29 -1.06
C ILE A 76 -12.27 -0.73 -2.44
N SER A 77 -13.45 -0.25 -2.84
CA SER A 77 -14.15 -0.69 -4.06
C SER A 77 -14.02 0.29 -5.23
N GLU A 78 -13.70 1.56 -4.96
CA GLU A 78 -13.63 2.62 -5.96
C GLU A 78 -12.32 3.40 -5.91
N GLY A 79 -11.77 3.68 -7.09
CA GLY A 79 -10.52 4.39 -7.27
C GLY A 79 -9.50 3.58 -8.06
N TYR A 80 -8.22 3.73 -7.71
CA TYR A 80 -7.10 3.26 -8.51
C TYR A 80 -6.00 2.64 -7.66
N TRP A 81 -5.17 1.78 -8.24
CA TRP A 81 -4.02 1.18 -7.55
C TRP A 81 -2.81 0.96 -8.47
N LYS A 82 -1.62 0.91 -7.88
CA LYS A 82 -0.38 0.53 -8.58
C LYS A 82 0.64 -0.08 -7.63
N ILE A 83 1.58 -0.85 -8.18
CA ILE A 83 2.76 -1.32 -7.47
C ILE A 83 3.99 -0.57 -8.00
N VAL A 84 4.82 -0.06 -7.08
CA VAL A 84 6.06 0.67 -7.36
C VAL A 84 7.22 0.04 -6.59
N GLY A 85 8.42 0.07 -7.19
CA GLY A 85 9.67 -0.52 -6.65
C GLY A 85 9.46 -2.01 -6.42
N LYS A 86 9.78 -2.89 -7.37
CA LYS A 86 9.34 -4.29 -7.27
C LYS A 86 10.44 -5.25 -7.68
N ASN A 87 10.85 -6.12 -6.77
CA ASN A 87 11.79 -7.19 -7.04
C ASN A 87 11.00 -8.49 -7.26
N PRO A 88 11.06 -9.12 -8.45
CA PRO A 88 10.35 -10.38 -8.68
C PRO A 88 10.72 -11.43 -7.64
N ILE A 89 9.71 -12.10 -7.06
CA ILE A 89 9.96 -13.24 -6.18
C ILE A 89 10.08 -14.49 -7.07
N GLU A 90 11.18 -15.22 -6.93
CA GLU A 90 11.38 -16.50 -7.61
C GLU A 90 10.76 -17.65 -6.81
N GLY A 91 10.24 -18.65 -7.52
CA GLY A 91 9.64 -19.85 -6.93
C GLY A 91 8.37 -20.31 -7.64
N GLU A 92 8.05 -21.59 -7.49
CA GLU A 92 6.82 -22.17 -8.01
C GLU A 92 5.59 -21.48 -7.35
N GLY A 93 4.65 -21.00 -8.17
CA GLY A 93 3.49 -20.25 -7.68
C GLY A 93 3.74 -18.76 -7.38
N MET A 94 4.97 -18.25 -7.50
CA MET A 94 5.32 -16.85 -7.20
C MET A 94 5.24 -15.89 -8.40
N LYS A 95 4.88 -16.41 -9.58
CA LYS A 95 4.84 -15.62 -10.82
C LYS A 95 3.85 -14.45 -10.70
N GLY A 96 4.37 -13.22 -10.84
CA GLY A 96 3.60 -11.98 -10.73
C GLY A 96 3.55 -11.37 -9.33
N LEU A 97 4.32 -11.93 -8.39
CA LEU A 97 4.49 -11.42 -7.03
C LEU A 97 5.90 -10.82 -6.88
N TYR A 98 6.01 -9.88 -5.96
CA TYR A 98 7.18 -9.02 -5.78
C TYR A 98 7.53 -8.82 -4.29
N GLY A 99 8.83 -8.83 -3.97
CA GLY A 99 9.37 -8.36 -2.69
C GLY A 99 9.83 -6.91 -2.82
N ASN A 100 10.12 -6.27 -1.68
CA ASN A 100 10.57 -4.88 -1.59
C ASN A 100 9.65 -3.92 -2.36
N MET A 101 8.33 -4.08 -2.16
CA MET A 101 7.28 -3.48 -2.96
C MET A 101 6.42 -2.47 -2.22
N LYS A 102 6.01 -1.43 -2.95
CA LYS A 102 5.05 -0.44 -2.48
C LYS A 102 3.76 -0.57 -3.27
N LEU A 103 2.68 -0.92 -2.57
CA LEU A 103 1.33 -0.92 -3.11
C LEU A 103 0.65 0.41 -2.78
N TYR A 104 0.38 1.20 -3.80
CA TYR A 104 -0.40 2.41 -3.68
C TYR A 104 -1.85 2.16 -4.05
N ILE A 105 -2.77 2.69 -3.25
CA ILE A 105 -4.22 2.62 -3.48
C ILE A 105 -4.79 4.01 -3.26
N TYR A 106 -5.49 4.53 -4.25
CA TYR A 106 -6.30 5.74 -4.12
C TYR A 106 -7.75 5.32 -3.94
N ASP A 107 -8.31 5.72 -2.82
CA ASP A 107 -9.71 5.59 -2.45
C ASP A 107 -10.45 6.86 -2.90
N SER A 108 -11.24 6.76 -3.96
CA SER A 108 -11.98 7.90 -4.49
C SER A 108 -13.21 8.28 -3.66
N GLN A 109 -13.69 7.41 -2.76
CA GLN A 109 -14.84 7.71 -1.91
C GLN A 109 -14.43 8.66 -0.77
N HIS A 110 -13.24 8.45 -0.22
CA HIS A 110 -12.72 9.27 0.89
C HIS A 110 -11.65 10.28 0.47
N ASP A 111 -11.27 10.26 -0.82
CA ASP A 111 -10.24 11.15 -1.38
C ASP A 111 -8.86 10.98 -0.74
N LEU A 112 -8.51 9.72 -0.41
CA LEU A 112 -7.31 9.35 0.33
C LEU A 112 -6.40 8.43 -0.49
N ILE A 113 -5.09 8.57 -0.28
CA ILE A 113 -4.10 7.64 -0.84
C ILE A 113 -3.52 6.81 0.31
N TYR A 114 -3.44 5.50 0.12
CA TYR A 114 -2.74 4.59 0.99
C TYR A 114 -1.47 4.10 0.29
N CYS A 115 -0.37 4.04 1.05
CA CYS A 115 0.88 3.42 0.62
C CYS A 115 1.21 2.29 1.57
N TYR A 116 1.07 1.06 1.09
CA TYR A 116 1.47 -0.13 1.81
C TYR A 116 2.86 -0.56 1.35
N VAL A 117 3.81 -0.55 2.27
CA VAL A 117 5.21 -0.96 2.05
C VAL A 117 5.37 -2.38 2.57
N PHE A 118 5.96 -3.24 1.73
CA PHE A 118 6.31 -4.62 2.04
C PHE A 118 7.76 -4.86 1.64
N ASP A 119 8.64 -4.94 2.64
CA ASP A 119 10.07 -5.18 2.46
C ASP A 119 10.41 -6.61 2.93
N SER A 120 10.98 -7.41 2.02
CA SER A 120 11.27 -8.85 2.20
C SER A 120 12.44 -9.32 1.35
#